data_AF-A0A929B4C0-F1
#
_entry.id   AF-A0A929B4C0-F1
#
_cell.length_a   1.000
_cell.length_b   1.000
_cell.length_c   1.000
_cell.angle_alpha   90.00
_cell.angle_beta   90.00
_cell.angle_gamma   90.00
#
_symmetry.space_group_name_H-M   'P 1'
#
loop_
_entity.id
_entity.type
_entity.pdbx_description
1 polymer ?
#
loop_
_entity_poly.entity_id
_entity_poly.type
_entity_poly.pdbx_seq_one_letter_code
_entity_poly.pdbx_strand_id
1 'polypeptide(L)'
;MQRQGVLYDTSKRIEILVGEAGLRYPICAPETMSAQLDRIGSLIGMSTVRFGILPLNRRMPYMPMHGYTLFDGLALVENITAEIRIRDEDEVATYHTLTDRLWNVAAEGDDARAILSSLRP
;
A
#
# COMPACT_ATOMS: atom_id res chain seq x y z
N MET A 1 18.38 7.44 1.66
CA MET A 1 17.72 8.34 0.66
C MET A 1 17.56 7.73 -0.73
N GLN A 2 18.40 6.79 -1.20
CA GLN A 2 18.29 6.23 -2.57
C GLN A 2 17.00 5.45 -2.88
N ARG A 3 16.34 4.85 -1.87
CA ARG A 3 15.17 3.97 -2.09
C ARG A 3 13.90 4.70 -2.55
N GLN A 4 13.79 6.02 -2.29
CA GLN A 4 12.68 6.84 -2.81
C GLN A 4 12.86 7.26 -4.26
N GLY A 5 14.07 7.19 -4.81
CA GLY A 5 14.33 7.59 -6.20
C GLY A 5 13.52 6.77 -7.21
N VAL A 6 13.19 5.53 -6.85
CA VAL A 6 12.37 4.64 -7.70
C VAL A 6 10.96 5.17 -7.93
N LEU A 7 10.42 5.99 -7.01
CA LEU A 7 9.10 6.61 -7.16
C LEU A 7 9.09 7.67 -8.29
N TYR A 8 10.25 8.22 -8.63
CA TYR A 8 10.39 9.25 -9.67
C TYR A 8 10.92 8.69 -10.99
N ASP A 9 11.23 7.40 -11.04
CA ASP A 9 11.62 6.72 -12.26
C ASP A 9 10.38 6.52 -13.15
N THR A 10 10.24 7.35 -14.17
CA THR A 10 9.09 7.33 -15.09
C THR A 10 9.02 6.08 -15.95
N SER A 11 10.08 5.26 -15.99
CA SER A 11 10.04 3.94 -16.65
C SER A 11 9.26 2.90 -15.84
N LYS A 12 8.93 3.20 -14.58
CA LYS A 12 8.25 2.29 -13.66
C LYS A 12 6.90 2.86 -13.26
N ARG A 13 5.93 1.96 -13.14
CA ARG A 13 4.65 2.24 -12.49
C ARG A 13 4.62 1.50 -11.17
N ILE A 14 4.35 2.23 -10.10
CA ILE A 14 4.35 1.69 -8.75
C ILE A 14 2.94 1.77 -8.21
N GLU A 15 2.47 0.65 -7.67
CA GLU A 15 1.17 0.55 -7.03
C GLU A 15 1.37 0.32 -5.53
N ILE A 16 0.74 1.17 -4.72
CA ILE A 16 0.83 1.11 -3.26
C ILE A 16 -0.58 1.05 -2.72
N LEU A 17 -0.90 -0.05 -2.06
CA LEU A 17 -2.19 -0.28 -1.43
C LEU A 17 -1.99 -0.53 0.07
N VAL A 18 -2.60 0.30 0.91
CA VAL A 18 -2.38 0.27 2.36
C VAL A 18 -3.70 0.08 3.10
N GLY A 19 -3.70 -0.75 4.14
CA GLY A 19 -4.85 -0.86 5.05
C GLY A 19 -4.97 0.36 5.96
N GLU A 20 -6.18 0.93 6.09
CA GLU A 20 -6.44 2.03 7.04
C GLU A 20 -6.09 1.62 8.48
N ALA A 21 -6.32 0.36 8.87
CA ALA A 21 -5.91 -0.17 10.17
C ALA A 21 -4.41 0.03 10.45
N GLY A 22 -3.57 -0.18 9.43
CA GLY A 22 -2.12 -0.01 9.54
C GLY A 22 -1.72 1.44 9.78
N LEU A 23 -2.41 2.38 9.12
CA LEU A 23 -2.18 3.82 9.26
C LEU A 23 -2.63 4.36 10.63
N ARG A 24 -3.54 3.65 11.31
CA ARG A 24 -4.06 4.01 12.64
C ARG A 24 -3.14 3.58 13.79
N TYR A 25 -2.13 2.74 13.56
CA TYR A 25 -1.23 2.33 14.64
C TYR A 25 -0.34 3.48 15.11
N PRO A 26 -0.36 3.85 16.40
CA PRO A 26 0.44 4.96 16.94
C PRO A 26 1.86 4.49 17.26
N ILE A 27 2.65 4.19 16.22
CA ILE A 27 4.01 3.64 16.39
C ILE A 27 5.06 4.70 16.77
N CYS A 28 4.68 5.97 16.77
CA CYS A 28 5.55 7.09 17.16
C CYS A 28 4.72 8.27 17.71
N ALA A 29 5.40 9.35 18.13
CA ALA A 29 4.75 10.54 18.69
C ALA A 29 3.75 11.18 17.70
N PRO A 30 2.67 11.82 18.17
CA PRO A 30 1.62 12.42 17.32
C PRO A 30 2.13 13.34 16.20
N GLU A 31 3.14 14.17 16.50
CA GLU A 31 3.74 15.09 15.55
C GLU A 31 4.54 14.33 14.47
N THR A 32 5.16 13.23 14.86
CA THR A 32 5.89 12.35 13.94
C THR A 32 4.92 11.57 13.05
N MET A 33 3.82 11.06 13.61
CA MET A 33 2.76 10.41 12.85
C MET A 33 2.17 11.35 11.81
N SER A 34 1.91 12.61 12.18
CA SER A 34 1.42 13.64 11.24
C SER A 34 2.37 13.83 10.06
N ALA A 35 3.68 13.94 10.32
CA ALA A 35 4.68 14.04 9.26
C ALA A 35 4.76 12.79 8.37
N GLN A 36 4.54 11.59 8.93
CA GLN A 36 4.45 10.35 8.14
C GLN A 36 3.22 10.36 7.23
N LEU A 37 2.05 10.77 7.75
CA LEU A 37 0.82 10.87 6.97
C LEU A 37 0.94 11.94 5.85
N ASP A 38 1.60 13.06 6.11
CA ASP A 38 1.91 14.08 5.09
C ASP A 38 2.76 13.51 3.95
N ARG A 39 3.81 12.75 4.30
CA ARG A 39 4.68 12.09 3.32
C ARG A 39 3.91 11.05 2.49
N ILE A 40 3.03 10.27 3.11
CA ILE A 40 2.16 9.33 2.39
C ILE A 40 1.20 10.09 1.47
N GLY A 41 0.59 11.18 1.97
CA GLY A 41 -0.31 12.03 1.19
C GLY A 41 0.37 12.65 -0.04
N SER A 42 1.67 12.95 0.03
CA SER A 42 2.44 13.46 -1.12
C SER A 42 2.54 12.49 -2.31
N LEU A 43 2.28 11.19 -2.09
CA LEU A 43 2.23 10.19 -3.16
C LEU A 43 0.96 10.31 -4.01
N ILE A 44 -0.12 10.86 -3.43
CA ILE A 44 -1.42 10.99 -4.09
C ILE A 44 -1.34 12.07 -5.17
N GLY A 45 -1.40 11.63 -6.43
CA GLY A 45 -1.34 12.49 -7.61
C GLY A 45 0.00 12.45 -8.35
N MET A 46 0.99 11.68 -7.88
CA MET A 46 2.19 11.39 -8.67
C MET A 46 1.83 10.54 -9.90
N SER A 47 2.31 10.92 -11.09
CA SER A 47 1.98 10.22 -12.34
C SER A 47 2.51 8.78 -12.40
N THR A 48 3.57 8.49 -11.65
CA THR A 48 4.23 7.18 -11.57
C THR A 48 3.65 6.27 -10.49
N VAL A 49 2.79 6.80 -9.60
CA VAL A 49 2.29 6.09 -8.43
C VAL A 49 0.76 6.01 -8.45
N ARG A 50 0.23 4.79 -8.43
CA ARG A 50 -1.16 4.54 -8.04
C ARG A 50 -1.20 4.28 -6.54
N PHE A 51 -1.90 5.11 -5.79
CA PHE A 51 -1.99 5.00 -4.34
C PHE A 51 -3.44 4.79 -3.89
N GLY A 52 -3.65 3.79 -3.05
CA GLY A 52 -4.96 3.44 -2.50
C GLY A 52 -4.91 3.12 -1.02
N ILE A 53 -6.02 3.38 -0.34
CA ILE A 53 -6.25 2.98 1.05
C ILE A 53 -7.44 2.02 1.10
N LEU A 54 -7.30 0.89 1.79
CA LEU A 54 -8.41 -0.02 2.09
C LEU A 54 -9.16 0.49 3.33
N PRO A 55 -10.35 1.08 3.18
CA PRO A 55 -11.04 1.74 4.28
C PRO A 55 -11.73 0.73 5.21
N LEU A 56 -11.78 1.02 6.50
CA LEU A 56 -12.42 0.14 7.49
C LEU A 56 -13.94 0.03 7.34
N ASN A 57 -14.57 0.99 6.66
CA ASN A 57 -16.02 1.05 6.45
C ASN A 57 -16.48 0.40 5.13
N ARG A 58 -15.59 -0.28 4.39
CA ARG A 58 -15.93 -1.01 3.17
C ARG A 58 -15.85 -2.51 3.38
N ARG A 59 -16.77 -3.26 2.75
CA ARG A 59 -16.73 -4.72 2.75
C ARG A 59 -15.54 -5.19 1.92
N MET A 60 -14.60 -5.89 2.56
CA MET A 60 -13.42 -6.43 1.89
C MET A 60 -13.78 -7.70 1.10
N PRO A 61 -13.21 -7.90 -0.10
CA PRO A 61 -13.42 -9.11 -0.90
C PRO A 61 -12.80 -10.35 -0.23
N TYR A 62 -11.77 -10.16 0.57
CA TYR A 62 -11.14 -11.15 1.45
C TYR A 62 -10.34 -10.43 2.54
N MET A 63 -9.87 -11.15 3.55
CA MET A 63 -9.03 -10.60 4.62
C MET A 63 -7.57 -10.49 4.16
N PRO A 64 -6.96 -9.29 4.10
CA PRO A 64 -5.53 -9.16 3.87
C PRO A 64 -4.77 -9.70 5.09
N MET A 65 -4.11 -10.85 4.94
CA MET A 65 -3.45 -11.53 6.08
C MET A 65 -2.06 -10.94 6.39
N HIS A 66 -1.35 -10.47 5.38
CA HIS A 66 0.01 -9.96 5.48
C HIS A 66 0.30 -8.98 4.34
N GLY A 67 1.37 -8.20 4.49
CA GLY A 67 1.92 -7.40 3.40
C GLY A 67 2.65 -8.28 2.38
N TYR A 68 2.68 -7.84 1.14
CA TYR A 68 3.47 -8.47 0.09
C TYR A 68 3.83 -7.44 -1.00
N THR A 69 4.86 -7.74 -1.78
CA THR A 69 5.29 -6.95 -2.95
C THR A 69 5.30 -7.85 -4.18
N LEU A 70 4.75 -7.35 -5.29
CA LEU A 70 4.77 -8.02 -6.59
C LEU A 70 5.67 -7.25 -7.57
N PHE A 71 6.63 -7.92 -8.20
CA PHE A 71 7.46 -7.37 -9.28
C PHE A 71 8.12 -8.49 -10.07
N ASP A 72 8.36 -8.29 -11.37
CA ASP A 72 9.13 -9.20 -12.23
C ASP A 72 8.80 -10.70 -12.08
N GLY A 73 7.50 -11.05 -11.99
CA GLY A 73 7.05 -12.44 -11.81
C GLY A 73 7.38 -13.06 -10.45
N LEU A 74 7.60 -12.24 -9.43
CA LEU A 74 7.94 -12.64 -8.08
C LEU A 74 6.97 -12.00 -7.09
N ALA A 75 6.45 -12.82 -6.17
CA ALA A 75 5.81 -12.33 -4.96
C ALA A 75 6.76 -12.47 -3.76
N LEU A 76 6.98 -11.36 -3.06
CA LEU A 76 7.71 -11.32 -1.79
C LEU A 76 6.72 -11.14 -0.66
N VAL A 77 6.71 -12.08 0.27
CA VAL A 77 5.93 -11.99 1.50
C VAL A 77 6.90 -11.84 2.67
N GLU A 78 6.84 -10.70 3.35
CA GLU A 78 7.63 -10.44 4.55
C GLU A 78 6.84 -10.84 5.79
N ASN A 79 7.43 -11.69 6.63
CA ASN A 79 6.96 -12.01 7.97
C ASN A 79 8.03 -11.58 8.99
N ILE A 80 7.68 -11.57 10.27
CA ILE A 80 8.52 -11.06 11.37
C ILE A 80 9.92 -11.67 11.37
N THR A 81 10.03 -12.95 11.01
CA THR A 81 11.29 -13.72 11.11
C THR A 81 11.89 -14.11 9.76
N ALA A 82 11.13 -14.02 8.68
CA ALA A 82 11.52 -14.57 7.39
C ALA A 82 10.82 -13.85 6.22
N GLU A 83 11.49 -13.91 5.07
CA GLU A 83 10.95 -13.47 3.79
C GLU A 83 10.72 -14.70 2.92
N ILE A 84 9.50 -14.86 2.42
CA ILE A 84 9.12 -15.93 1.49
C ILE A 84 9.17 -15.36 0.08
N ARG A 85 9.91 -16.05 -0.81
CA ARG A 85 10.03 -15.72 -2.23
C ARG A 85 9.23 -16.73 -3.05
N ILE A 86 8.20 -16.26 -3.76
CA ILE A 86 7.32 -17.12 -4.56
C ILE A 86 7.53 -16.78 -6.03
N ARG A 87 8.01 -17.77 -6.81
CA ARG A 87 8.26 -17.65 -8.26
C ARG A 87 7.39 -18.56 -9.11
N ASP A 88 6.59 -19.42 -8.46
CA ASP A 88 5.63 -20.24 -9.17
C ASP A 88 4.58 -19.34 -9.84
N GLU A 89 4.36 -19.52 -11.14
CA GLU A 89 3.55 -18.61 -11.95
C GLU A 89 2.08 -18.61 -11.51
N ASP A 90 1.53 -19.77 -11.14
CA ASP A 90 0.13 -19.92 -10.71
C ASP A 90 -0.08 -19.31 -9.32
N GLU A 91 0.88 -19.47 -8.42
CA GLU A 91 0.85 -18.81 -7.12
C GLU A 91 0.96 -17.28 -7.25
N VAL A 92 1.88 -16.78 -8.08
CA VAL A 92 2.03 -15.33 -8.35
C VAL A 92 0.75 -14.76 -8.99
N ALA A 93 0.14 -15.48 -9.93
CA ALA A 93 -1.13 -15.08 -10.54
C ALA A 93 -2.27 -14.99 -9.52
N THR A 94 -2.25 -15.83 -8.48
CA THR A 94 -3.20 -15.75 -7.37
C THR A 94 -3.05 -14.45 -6.61
N TYR A 95 -1.82 -14.02 -6.29
CA TYR A 95 -1.58 -12.73 -5.63
C TYR A 95 -2.09 -11.57 -6.47
N HIS A 96 -1.79 -11.53 -7.78
CA HIS A 96 -2.31 -10.50 -8.68
C HIS A 96 -3.84 -10.43 -8.66
N THR A 97 -4.51 -11.58 -8.81
CA THR A 97 -5.98 -11.65 -8.79
C THR A 97 -6.57 -11.10 -7.49
N LEU A 98 -5.93 -11.39 -6.36
CA LEU A 98 -6.35 -10.91 -5.07
C LEU A 98 -6.09 -9.39 -4.91
N THR A 99 -4.93 -8.91 -5.34
CA THR A 99 -4.62 -7.46 -5.35
C THR A 99 -5.63 -6.67 -6.18
N ASP A 100 -6.00 -7.17 -7.37
CA ASP A 100 -6.99 -6.51 -8.24
C ASP A 100 -8.36 -6.40 -7.56
N ARG A 101 -8.77 -7.43 -6.81
CA ARG A 101 -10.01 -7.39 -6.03
C ARG A 101 -9.94 -6.33 -4.92
N LEU A 102 -8.81 -6.17 -4.26
CA LEU A 102 -8.63 -5.14 -3.24
C LEU A 102 -8.67 -3.73 -3.85
N TRP A 103 -8.08 -3.54 -5.02
CA TRP A 103 -8.14 -2.27 -5.74
C TRP A 103 -9.59 -1.85 -6.04
N ASN A 104 -10.49 -2.78 -6.35
CA ASN A 104 -11.91 -2.47 -6.59
C ASN A 104 -12.64 -1.87 -5.37
N VAL A 105 -12.09 -2.04 -4.16
CA VAL A 105 -12.66 -1.47 -2.92
C VAL A 105 -11.76 -0.41 -2.30
N ALA A 106 -10.64 -0.07 -2.92
CA ALA A 106 -9.72 0.96 -2.43
C ALA A 106 -10.32 2.36 -2.57
N ALA A 107 -10.04 3.22 -1.59
CA ALA A 107 -10.19 4.66 -1.73
C ALA A 107 -8.94 5.21 -2.43
N GLU A 108 -9.14 5.95 -3.51
CA GLU A 108 -8.07 6.58 -4.30
C GLU A 108 -8.29 8.11 -4.34
N GLY A 109 -7.27 8.87 -4.72
CA GLY A 109 -7.40 10.32 -4.92
C GLY A 109 -7.91 11.07 -3.69
N ASP A 110 -8.98 11.85 -3.84
CA ASP A 110 -9.52 12.69 -2.79
C ASP A 110 -10.12 11.90 -1.62
N ASP A 111 -10.70 10.72 -1.87
CA ASP A 111 -11.18 9.84 -0.80
C ASP A 111 -10.02 9.38 0.10
N ALA A 112 -8.88 9.03 -0.51
CA ALA A 112 -7.68 8.67 0.24
C ALA A 112 -7.14 9.87 1.05
N ARG A 113 -7.14 11.08 0.48
CA ARG A 113 -6.74 12.31 1.19
C ARG A 113 -7.65 12.62 2.38
N ALA A 114 -8.96 12.39 2.23
CA ALA A 114 -9.93 12.57 3.29
C ALA A 114 -9.67 11.60 4.45
N ILE A 115 -9.41 10.32 4.13
CA ILE A 115 -9.03 9.33 5.15
C ILE A 115 -7.76 9.77 5.87
N LEU A 116 -6.67 10.09 5.17
CA LEU A 116 -5.41 10.52 5.80
C LEU A 116 -5.59 11.74 6.71
N SER A 117 -6.40 12.71 6.26
CA SER A 117 -6.71 13.89 7.07
C SER A 117 -7.47 13.54 8.36
N SER A 118 -8.37 12.56 8.31
CA SER A 118 -9.13 12.08 9.49
C SER A 118 -8.28 11.29 10.50
N LEU A 119 -7.07 10.86 10.12
CA LEU A 119 -6.15 10.13 11.00
C LEU A 119 -5.24 11.06 11.81
N ARG A 120 -5.27 12.37 11.55
CA ARG A 120 -4.47 13.33 12.29
C ARG A 120 -4.97 13.43 13.74
N PRO A 121 -4.07 13.41 14.73
CA PRO A 121 -4.40 13.55 16.14
C PRO A 121 -4.94 14.94 16.50
#